data_AF-A0AAD9QQC0-F1
#
_entry.id   AF-A0AAD9QQC0-F1
#
_cell.length_a   1.000
_cell.length_b   1.000
_cell.length_c   1.000
_cell.angle_alpha   90.00
_cell.angle_beta   90.00
_cell.angle_gamma   90.00
#
_symmetry.space_group_name_H-M   'P 1'
#
loop_
_entity.id
_entity.type
_entity.pdbx_description
1 polymer ?
#
loop_
_entity_poly.entity_id
_entity_poly.type
_entity_poly.pdbx_seq_one_letter_code
_entity_poly.pdbx_strand_id
1 'polypeptide(L)'
;MGKVFIAFLGVLFSLILLDNECTNAADDSVCDKNRPKFKDRCPEFARKGYCKGSAQRWMEHYCKKSCGLPCKPVTTPNTKPPAPVPKAFCRDRDIKCAERKQLGECGLFKEFCGVTCKSCKVPIGDECNKDAALDCKMREKNGECDSTNPKIEYYMKKNCVGTCKYCELFEIGSGSEP
;
A
#
# COMPACT_ATOMS: atom_id res chain seq x y z
N MET A 1 19.74 -70.57 -10.74
CA MET A 1 18.30 -70.29 -10.95
C MET A 1 18.03 -68.92 -10.38
N GLY A 2 17.57 -67.87 -11.05
CA GLY A 2 17.13 -67.64 -12.42
C GLY A 2 16.39 -66.29 -12.40
N LYS A 3 16.87 -65.32 -13.20
CA LYS A 3 16.21 -64.24 -13.97
C LYS A 3 14.79 -63.80 -13.51
N VAL A 4 14.41 -62.52 -13.48
CA VAL A 4 14.09 -61.68 -14.65
C VAL A 4 13.82 -60.22 -14.21
N PHE A 5 14.26 -59.26 -15.04
CA PHE A 5 13.95 -57.81 -15.05
C PHE A 5 12.57 -57.49 -15.67
N ILE A 6 11.81 -56.52 -15.13
CA ILE A 6 10.83 -55.63 -15.84
C ILE A 6 10.65 -54.36 -14.96
N ALA A 7 11.20 -53.18 -15.27
CA ALA A 7 10.82 -52.13 -16.24
C ALA A 7 9.62 -51.24 -15.84
N PHE A 8 9.94 -49.95 -15.63
CA PHE A 8 9.16 -48.71 -15.79
C PHE A 8 7.63 -48.71 -15.64
N LEU A 9 7.14 -47.98 -14.63
CA LEU A 9 5.92 -47.13 -14.60
C LEU A 9 6.14 -46.21 -13.37
N GLY A 10 6.56 -44.94 -13.45
CA GLY A 10 6.02 -43.92 -14.32
C GLY A 10 4.56 -43.70 -13.96
N VAL A 11 4.27 -42.73 -13.07
CA VAL A 11 2.99 -42.01 -12.84
C VAL A 11 2.60 -41.89 -11.35
N LEU A 12 2.24 -40.65 -10.97
CA LEU A 12 1.41 -40.21 -9.84
C LEU A 12 2.02 -40.20 -8.42
N PHE A 13 2.85 -39.18 -8.16
CA PHE A 13 2.72 -38.41 -6.92
C PHE A 13 2.57 -36.92 -7.28
N SER A 14 1.42 -36.61 -7.90
CA SER A 14 0.85 -35.27 -7.89
C SER A 14 0.03 -35.11 -6.60
N LEU A 15 -0.02 -33.87 -6.08
CA LEU A 15 -0.66 -33.41 -4.84
C LEU A 15 0.27 -33.67 -3.64
N ILE A 16 0.88 -32.66 -3.01
CA ILE A 16 0.22 -31.48 -2.45
C ILE A 16 1.10 -30.24 -2.74
N LEU A 17 0.69 -29.46 -3.73
CA LEU A 17 0.91 -28.01 -3.71
C LEU A 17 0.00 -27.48 -2.60
N LEU A 18 0.58 -27.06 -1.47
CA LEU A 18 -0.08 -26.08 -0.65
C LEU A 18 0.05 -24.77 -1.41
N ASP A 19 -1.06 -24.37 -2.03
CA ASP A 19 -1.24 -23.11 -2.73
C ASP A 19 -0.91 -21.95 -1.80
N ASN A 20 0.36 -21.57 -1.77
CA ASN A 20 0.81 -20.25 -1.35
C ASN A 20 0.97 -19.39 -2.60
N GLU A 21 -0.08 -19.35 -3.41
CA GLU A 21 -0.20 -18.37 -4.49
C GLU A 21 -0.55 -17.01 -3.88
N CYS A 22 0.48 -16.32 -3.40
CA CYS A 22 0.45 -14.87 -3.28
C CYS A 22 0.55 -14.24 -4.69
N THR A 23 -0.36 -14.58 -5.60
CA THR A 23 -0.50 -13.93 -6.91
C THR A 23 -1.45 -12.75 -6.79
N ASN A 24 -0.99 -11.70 -6.12
CA ASN A 24 -1.52 -10.34 -6.30
C ASN A 24 -0.45 -9.47 -6.96
N ALA A 25 0.06 -9.91 -8.10
CA ALA A 25 0.53 -8.97 -9.10
C ALA A 25 -0.72 -8.36 -9.73
N ALA A 26 -0.95 -7.07 -9.48
CA ALA A 26 -1.94 -6.30 -10.21
C ALA A 26 -1.57 -6.33 -11.70
N ASP A 27 -2.14 -7.28 -12.43
CA ASP A 27 -2.25 -7.21 -13.88
C ASP A 27 -3.18 -6.04 -14.21
N ASP A 28 -2.58 -4.86 -14.30
CA ASP A 28 -3.25 -3.62 -14.69
C ASP A 28 -3.60 -3.60 -16.20
N SER A 29 -3.54 -4.74 -16.92
CA SER A 29 -3.93 -4.81 -18.33
C SER A 29 -5.43 -5.06 -18.59
N VAL A 30 -6.22 -5.47 -17.60
CA VAL A 30 -7.63 -5.81 -17.88
C VAL A 30 -8.57 -4.62 -17.62
N CYS A 31 -8.58 -3.66 -18.54
CA CYS A 31 -9.55 -2.56 -18.54
C CYS A 31 -10.99 -3.00 -18.83
N ASP A 32 -11.21 -4.27 -19.18
CA ASP A 32 -12.52 -4.85 -19.50
C ASP A 32 -13.30 -5.35 -18.28
N LYS A 33 -12.76 -5.13 -17.08
CA LYS A 33 -13.30 -5.61 -15.81
C LYS A 33 -13.31 -4.50 -14.76
N ASN A 34 -14.32 -4.53 -13.91
CA ASN A 34 -14.27 -3.80 -12.65
C ASN A 34 -13.26 -4.47 -11.73
N ARG A 35 -12.58 -3.69 -10.87
CA ARG A 35 -11.62 -4.27 -9.92
C ARG A 35 -12.35 -5.25 -8.98
N PRO A 36 -11.74 -6.42 -8.66
CA PRO A 36 -12.42 -7.50 -7.92
C PRO A 36 -13.08 -7.05 -6.62
N LYS A 37 -12.43 -6.15 -5.88
CA LYS A 37 -12.90 -5.63 -4.59
C LYS A 37 -14.27 -4.94 -4.64
N PHE A 38 -14.67 -4.41 -5.78
CA PHE A 38 -15.91 -3.63 -5.92
C PHE A 38 -16.79 -4.09 -7.10
N LYS A 39 -16.44 -5.20 -7.75
CA LYS A 39 -17.06 -5.64 -9.00
C LYS A 39 -18.59 -5.70 -8.94
N ASP A 40 -19.13 -6.14 -7.80
CA ASP A 40 -20.57 -6.37 -7.59
C ASP A 40 -21.33 -5.06 -7.30
N ARG A 41 -20.65 -4.02 -6.78
CA ARG A 41 -21.25 -2.71 -6.49
C ARG A 41 -21.14 -1.72 -7.64
N CYS A 42 -20.18 -1.92 -8.53
CA CYS A 42 -19.96 -1.05 -9.68
C CYS A 42 -21.19 -0.87 -10.59
N PRO A 43 -22.00 -1.90 -10.91
CA PRO A 43 -23.22 -1.73 -11.69
C PRO A 43 -24.26 -0.84 -10.99
N GLU A 44 -24.41 -1.00 -9.68
CA GLU A 44 -25.35 -0.21 -8.88
C GLU A 44 -24.93 1.28 -8.84
N PHE A 45 -23.66 1.55 -8.58
CA PHE A 45 -23.13 2.92 -8.57
C PHE A 45 -23.21 3.58 -9.94
N ALA A 46 -22.95 2.83 -11.01
CA ALA A 46 -23.13 3.34 -12.36
C ALA A 46 -24.59 3.73 -12.65
N ARG A 47 -25.55 2.86 -12.29
CA ARG A 47 -26.99 3.15 -12.41
C ARG A 47 -27.42 4.38 -11.62
N LYS A 48 -26.82 4.61 -10.45
CA LYS A 48 -27.05 5.79 -9.61
C LYS A 48 -26.34 7.05 -10.11
N GLY A 49 -25.62 7.01 -11.24
CA GLY A 49 -25.00 8.18 -11.86
C GLY A 49 -23.61 8.54 -11.31
N TYR A 50 -22.98 7.68 -10.50
CA TYR A 50 -21.67 7.96 -9.88
C TYR A 50 -20.53 8.06 -10.90
N CYS A 51 -20.76 7.60 -12.13
CA CYS A 51 -19.84 7.75 -13.26
C CYS A 51 -19.63 9.20 -13.68
N LYS A 52 -20.40 10.14 -13.14
CA LYS A 52 -20.30 11.58 -13.38
C LYS A 52 -20.26 12.31 -12.04
N GLY A 53 -19.59 13.47 -11.99
CA GLY A 53 -19.53 14.31 -10.79
C GLY A 53 -18.46 13.87 -9.78
N SER A 54 -18.72 14.10 -8.49
CA SER A 54 -17.70 13.98 -7.43
C SER A 54 -17.13 12.56 -7.25
N ALA A 55 -17.88 11.52 -7.61
CA ALA A 55 -17.47 10.13 -7.52
C ALA A 55 -16.79 9.60 -8.81
N GLN A 56 -16.75 10.40 -9.88
CA GLN A 56 -16.27 9.97 -11.20
C GLN A 56 -14.85 9.40 -11.14
N ARG A 57 -13.91 10.05 -10.46
CA ARG A 57 -12.52 9.58 -10.35
C ARG A 57 -12.40 8.24 -9.63
N TRP A 58 -13.26 7.99 -8.63
CA TRP A 58 -13.30 6.70 -7.94
C TRP A 58 -13.85 5.62 -8.89
N MET A 59 -14.90 5.93 -9.63
CA MET A 59 -15.48 5.04 -10.62
C MET A 59 -14.51 4.76 -11.79
N GLU A 60 -13.73 5.75 -12.22
CA GLU A 60 -12.64 5.60 -13.21
C GLU A 60 -11.54 4.66 -12.73
N HIS A 61 -11.34 4.49 -11.42
CA HIS A 61 -10.28 3.62 -10.91
C HIS A 61 -10.78 2.19 -10.64
N TYR A 62 -12.00 2.05 -10.11
CA TYR A 62 -12.52 0.76 -9.64
C TYR A 62 -13.61 0.17 -10.55
N CYS A 63 -14.33 1.00 -11.28
CA CYS A 63 -15.57 0.66 -11.98
C CYS A 63 -15.59 1.06 -13.46
N LYS A 64 -14.42 1.06 -14.13
CA LYS A 64 -14.25 1.49 -15.53
C LYS A 64 -15.28 0.86 -16.47
N LYS A 65 -15.44 -0.46 -16.37
CA LYS A 65 -16.39 -1.24 -17.18
C LYS A 65 -17.82 -0.78 -16.95
N SER A 66 -18.24 -0.70 -15.69
CA SER A 66 -19.62 -0.28 -15.36
C SER A 66 -19.93 1.16 -15.78
N CYS A 67 -18.91 2.02 -15.88
CA CYS A 67 -19.08 3.39 -16.37
C CYS A 67 -18.89 3.56 -17.88
N GLY A 68 -18.62 2.48 -18.62
CA GLY A 68 -18.40 2.55 -20.07
C GLY A 68 -17.26 3.50 -20.46
N LEU A 69 -16.28 3.67 -19.58
CA LEU A 69 -15.20 4.64 -19.79
C LEU A 69 -14.19 4.12 -20.82
N PRO A 70 -13.69 4.97 -21.72
CA PRO A 70 -12.76 4.55 -22.75
C PRO A 70 -11.45 4.05 -22.14
N CYS A 71 -11.00 2.90 -22.61
CA CYS A 71 -9.70 2.33 -22.24
C CYS A 71 -8.59 3.14 -22.91
N LYS A 72 -7.95 4.04 -22.15
CA LYS A 72 -6.64 4.57 -22.53
C LYS A 72 -5.59 3.74 -21.79
N PRO A 73 -4.68 3.04 -22.49
CA PRO A 73 -3.51 2.47 -21.82
C PRO A 73 -2.77 3.63 -21.15
N VAL A 74 -2.54 3.52 -19.84
CA VAL A 74 -1.85 4.56 -19.09
C VAL A 74 -0.37 4.47 -19.47
N THR A 75 0.09 5.33 -20.38
CA THR A 75 1.51 5.62 -20.57
C THR A 75 1.99 6.53 -19.43
N THR A 76 1.97 6.02 -18.20
CA THR A 76 2.82 6.56 -17.14
C THR A 76 4.26 6.14 -17.43
N PRO A 77 5.27 7.02 -17.21
CA PRO A 77 6.65 6.59 -17.14
C PRO A 77 6.76 5.42 -16.17
N ASN A 78 7.17 4.29 -16.73
CA ASN A 78 7.20 3.00 -16.07
C ASN A 78 8.34 2.99 -15.04
N THR A 79 8.10 3.57 -13.87
CA THR A 79 8.88 3.19 -12.69
C THR A 79 8.06 2.12 -12.00
N LYS A 80 8.41 0.86 -12.28
CA LYS A 80 8.06 -0.31 -11.48
C LYS A 80 7.87 0.11 -10.01
N PRO A 81 6.74 -0.20 -9.34
CA PRO A 81 6.68 -0.06 -7.89
C PRO A 81 7.90 -0.80 -7.33
N PRO A 82 8.82 -0.12 -6.61
CA PRO A 82 9.95 -0.82 -6.03
C PRO A 82 9.41 -1.98 -5.19
N ALA A 83 10.12 -3.10 -5.23
CA ALA A 83 9.85 -4.27 -4.39
C ALA A 83 9.56 -3.83 -2.94
N PRO A 84 8.82 -4.61 -2.12
CA PRO A 84 8.29 -4.17 -0.84
C PRO A 84 9.36 -3.51 0.03
N VAL A 85 9.43 -2.17 -0.07
CA VAL A 85 10.30 -1.37 0.76
C VAL A 85 9.66 -1.41 2.15
N PRO A 86 10.43 -1.58 3.24
CA PRO A 86 9.91 -1.37 4.60
C PRO A 86 9.02 -0.13 4.61
N LYS A 87 7.82 -0.19 5.25
CA LYS A 87 6.83 0.91 5.24
C LYS A 87 7.56 2.24 5.47
N ALA A 88 7.74 3.03 4.43
CA ALA A 88 8.50 4.27 4.52
C ALA A 88 7.94 5.14 5.65
N PHE A 89 8.83 5.69 6.48
CA PHE A 89 8.45 6.52 7.62
C PHE A 89 7.58 7.69 7.19
N CYS A 90 8.03 8.42 6.18
CA CYS A 90 7.24 9.45 5.53
C CYS A 90 6.73 8.94 4.18
N ARG A 91 5.45 9.20 3.91
CA ARG A 91 4.82 8.97 2.62
C ARG A 91 3.67 9.93 2.42
N ASP A 92 3.38 10.24 1.16
CA ASP A 92 2.10 10.82 0.76
C ASP A 92 1.07 9.71 0.62
N ARG A 93 -0.17 10.01 1.02
CA ARG A 93 -1.34 9.13 0.93
C ARG A 93 -2.41 9.67 0.00
N ASP A 94 -2.46 10.98 -0.16
CA ASP A 94 -3.38 11.61 -1.10
C ASP A 94 -2.65 11.81 -2.44
N ILE A 95 -3.24 11.29 -3.52
CA ILE A 95 -2.72 11.49 -4.88
C ILE A 95 -2.72 12.98 -5.29
N LYS A 96 -3.54 13.80 -4.64
CA LYS A 96 -3.64 15.24 -4.88
C LYS A 96 -2.62 16.08 -4.12
N CYS A 97 -1.64 15.48 -3.43
CA CYS A 97 -0.71 16.28 -2.62
C CYS A 97 0.02 17.38 -3.40
N ALA A 98 0.40 17.13 -4.65
CA ALA A 98 1.02 18.15 -5.51
C ALA A 98 0.07 19.33 -5.80
N GLU A 99 -1.19 19.03 -6.16
CA GLU A 99 -2.25 20.02 -6.40
C GLU A 99 -2.54 20.83 -5.12
N ARG A 100 -2.71 20.15 -3.99
CA ARG A 100 -2.98 20.78 -2.68
C ARG A 100 -1.85 21.71 -2.24
N LYS A 101 -0.61 21.33 -2.51
CA LYS A 101 0.56 22.19 -2.25
C LYS A 101 0.50 23.46 -3.08
N GLN A 102 0.13 23.37 -4.36
CA GLN A 102 -0.04 24.55 -5.22
C GLN A 102 -1.18 25.45 -4.74
N LEU A 103 -2.24 24.86 -4.18
CA LEU A 103 -3.37 25.58 -3.58
C LEU A 103 -3.09 26.10 -2.14
N GLY A 104 -1.89 25.85 -1.59
CA GLY A 104 -1.54 26.29 -0.22
C GLY A 104 -2.22 25.50 0.90
N GLU A 105 -2.86 24.36 0.62
CA GLU A 105 -3.65 23.58 1.59
C GLU A 105 -2.81 22.67 2.49
N CYS A 106 -1.48 22.77 2.47
CA CYS A 106 -0.59 21.88 3.22
C CYS A 106 -0.87 21.86 4.74
N GLY A 107 -1.37 22.96 5.31
CA GLY A 107 -1.78 23.01 6.72
C GLY A 107 -2.94 22.07 7.05
N LEU A 108 -3.88 21.88 6.11
CA LEU A 108 -5.07 21.06 6.27
C LEU A 108 -4.82 19.57 5.98
N PHE A 109 -3.81 19.27 5.15
CA PHE A 109 -3.54 17.92 4.65
C PHE A 109 -2.20 17.35 5.10
N LYS A 110 -1.59 17.90 6.15
CA LYS A 110 -0.26 17.51 6.64
C LYS A 110 -0.12 16.01 6.96
N GLU A 111 -1.16 15.36 7.47
CA GLU A 111 -1.19 13.90 7.76
C GLU A 111 -1.33 13.02 6.50
N PHE A 112 -1.83 13.58 5.41
CA PHE A 112 -1.99 12.87 4.13
C PHE A 112 -0.88 13.20 3.14
N CYS A 113 -0.23 14.36 3.27
CA CYS A 113 0.76 14.88 2.35
C CYS A 113 2.12 15.10 3.03
N GLY A 114 2.53 14.12 3.85
CA GLY A 114 3.73 14.18 4.67
C GLY A 114 5.00 14.60 3.93
N VAL A 115 5.22 14.04 2.74
CA VAL A 115 6.42 14.27 1.93
C VAL A 115 6.27 15.54 1.10
N THR A 116 5.20 15.64 0.30
CA THR A 116 4.99 16.79 -0.60
C THR A 116 4.91 18.11 0.17
N CYS A 117 4.24 18.12 1.32
CA CYS A 117 4.10 19.28 2.19
C CYS A 117 5.24 19.43 3.22
N LYS A 118 6.24 18.55 3.20
CA LYS A 118 7.36 18.54 4.15
C LYS A 118 6.90 18.55 5.63
N SER A 119 5.74 17.97 5.90
CA SER A 119 5.11 17.93 7.23
C SER A 119 5.46 16.67 8.02
N CYS A 120 6.03 15.67 7.36
CA CYS A 120 6.64 14.50 7.99
C CYS A 120 8.17 14.60 7.82
N LYS A 121 8.90 14.40 8.92
CA LYS A 121 10.36 14.34 8.95
C LYS A 121 10.77 13.03 9.60
N VAL A 122 11.75 12.36 9.01
CA VAL A 122 12.38 11.19 9.64
C VAL A 122 13.19 11.71 10.83
N PRO A 123 12.92 11.23 12.06
CA PRO A 123 13.72 11.57 13.23
C PRO A 123 15.16 11.06 13.04
N ILE A 124 16.14 11.85 13.46
CA ILE A 124 17.57 11.52 13.34
C ILE A 124 18.28 11.65 14.70
N GLY A 125 19.30 10.81 14.91
CA GLY A 125 20.13 10.85 16.12
C GLY A 125 19.30 10.74 17.41
N ASP A 126 19.49 11.70 18.33
CA ASP A 126 18.84 11.72 19.63
C ASP A 126 17.31 11.80 19.59
N GLU A 127 16.71 12.23 18.47
CA GLU A 127 15.26 12.26 18.28
C GLU A 127 14.65 10.85 18.19
N CYS A 128 15.45 9.84 17.85
CA CYS A 128 14.99 8.48 17.67
C CYS A 128 14.58 7.75 18.94
N ASN A 129 15.01 8.23 20.10
CA ASN A 129 14.80 7.57 21.39
C ASN A 129 13.95 8.42 22.35
N LYS A 130 13.28 9.45 21.83
CA LYS A 130 12.53 10.41 22.64
C LYS A 130 11.09 10.51 22.15
N ASP A 131 10.18 10.47 23.09
CA ASP A 131 8.78 10.79 22.83
C ASP A 131 8.54 12.28 23.13
N ALA A 132 7.77 12.94 22.27
CA ALA A 132 7.29 14.29 22.48
C ALA A 132 5.96 14.33 23.25
N ALA A 133 5.21 13.22 23.30
CA ALA A 133 3.96 13.12 24.04
C ALA A 133 4.08 12.19 25.25
N LEU A 134 3.32 12.51 26.31
CA LEU A 134 3.33 11.74 27.57
C LEU A 134 2.47 10.47 27.50
N ASP A 135 1.54 10.39 26.53
CA ASP A 135 0.55 9.32 26.41
C ASP A 135 1.00 8.15 25.51
N CYS A 136 2.26 8.14 25.07
CA CYS A 136 2.77 7.16 24.11
C CYS A 136 2.69 5.72 24.61
N LYS A 137 3.02 5.43 25.88
CA LYS A 137 2.91 4.08 26.46
C LYS A 137 1.47 3.55 26.48
N MET A 138 0.49 4.43 26.68
CA MET A 138 -0.93 4.04 26.66
C MET A 138 -1.36 3.73 25.22
N ARG A 139 -0.97 4.57 24.25
CA ARG A 139 -1.30 4.39 22.84
C ARG A 139 -0.62 3.18 22.21
N GLU A 140 0.61 2.90 22.60
CA GLU A 140 1.32 1.66 22.25
C GLU A 140 0.53 0.43 22.69
N LYS A 141 0.08 0.39 23.96
CA LYS A 141 -0.78 -0.69 24.48
C LYS A 141 -2.10 -0.82 23.71
N ASN A 142 -2.61 0.28 23.14
CA ASN A 142 -3.79 0.28 22.28
C ASN A 142 -3.50 -0.14 20.82
N GLY A 143 -2.25 -0.48 20.48
CA GLY A 143 -1.84 -0.89 19.14
C GLY A 143 -1.73 0.27 18.15
N GLU A 144 -1.60 1.52 18.61
CA GLU A 144 -1.61 2.68 17.73
C GLU A 144 -0.32 2.83 16.90
N CYS A 145 0.81 2.24 17.34
CA CYS A 145 2.09 2.28 16.62
C CYS A 145 2.00 1.68 15.20
N ASP A 146 1.12 0.69 15.00
CA ASP A 146 0.91 0.01 13.72
C ASP A 146 -0.38 0.41 13.01
N SER A 147 -1.05 1.46 13.51
CA SER A 147 -2.32 1.91 12.97
C SER A 147 -2.22 2.26 11.48
N THR A 148 -3.22 1.81 10.73
CA THR A 148 -3.37 2.16 9.31
C THR A 148 -4.12 3.48 9.13
N ASN A 149 -4.70 4.04 10.19
CA ASN A 149 -5.38 5.33 10.17
C ASN A 149 -4.33 6.46 10.00
N PRO A 150 -4.41 7.27 8.93
CA PRO A 150 -3.41 8.31 8.65
C PRO A 150 -3.20 9.31 9.77
N LYS A 151 -4.25 9.66 10.53
CA LYS A 151 -4.16 10.62 11.63
C LYS A 151 -3.44 10.02 12.83
N ILE A 152 -3.77 8.78 13.18
CA ILE A 152 -3.10 8.06 14.26
C ILE A 152 -1.64 7.81 13.87
N GLU A 153 -1.39 7.30 12.67
CA GLU A 153 -0.03 7.04 12.19
C GLU A 153 0.82 8.33 12.16
N TYR A 154 0.26 9.46 11.69
CA TYR A 154 0.93 10.76 11.73
C TYR A 154 1.24 11.20 13.16
N TYR A 155 0.28 11.06 14.08
CA TYR A 155 0.46 11.40 15.48
C TYR A 155 1.57 10.56 16.12
N MET A 156 1.53 9.23 15.95
CA MET A 156 2.50 8.32 16.55
C MET A 156 3.90 8.58 15.99
N LYS A 157 4.04 8.72 14.65
CA LYS A 157 5.34 9.01 14.03
C LYS A 157 5.92 10.35 14.44
N LYS A 158 5.07 11.33 14.76
CA LYS A 158 5.53 12.65 15.19
C LYS A 158 5.88 12.71 16.67
N ASN A 159 5.15 11.99 17.52
CA ASN A 159 5.20 12.21 18.97
C ASN A 159 5.67 11.02 19.79
N CYS A 160 5.65 9.81 19.24
CA CYS A 160 5.90 8.57 19.98
C CYS A 160 7.00 7.74 19.32
N VAL A 161 8.07 8.41 18.85
CA VAL A 161 9.15 7.80 18.08
C VAL A 161 9.90 6.75 18.90
N GLY A 162 10.23 7.08 20.15
CA GLY A 162 10.97 6.20 21.04
C GLY A 162 10.13 5.01 21.49
N THR A 163 8.89 5.27 21.95
CA THR A 163 7.97 4.19 22.35
C THR A 163 7.66 3.25 21.18
N CYS A 164 7.34 3.77 20.00
CA CYS A 164 7.03 2.93 18.83
C CYS A 164 8.27 2.41 18.09
N LYS A 165 9.49 2.68 18.58
CA LYS A 165 10.75 2.19 18.04
C LYS A 165 10.90 2.43 16.53
N TYR A 166 10.37 3.55 16.03
CA TYR A 166 10.30 3.73 14.58
C TYR A 166 11.66 3.89 13.90
N CYS A 167 12.71 4.21 14.65
CA CYS A 167 14.07 4.30 14.12
C CYS A 167 14.80 2.97 14.01
N GLU A 168 14.42 1.94 14.78
CA GLU A 168 15.01 0.60 14.70
C GLU A 168 14.69 -0.08 13.34
N LEU A 169 13.71 0.45 12.60
CA LEU A 169 13.31 -0.01 11.26
C LEU A 169 14.28 0.41 10.13
N PHE A 170 15.20 1.36 10.36
CA PHE A 170 16.18 1.80 9.35
C PHE A 170 17.50 1.04 9.42
N GLU A 171 17.89 0.54 10.59
CA GLU A 171 19.17 -0.16 10.78
C GLU A 171 19.19 -1.53 10.08
N ILE A 172 18.01 -2.13 9.86
CA ILE A 172 17.87 -3.41 9.14
C ILE A 172 18.00 -3.22 7.61
N GLY A 173 17.92 -1.98 7.12
CA GLY A 173 18.00 -1.65 5.69
C GLY A 173 19.38 -1.20 5.20
N SER A 174 20.33 -0.96 6.12
CA SER A 174 21.71 -0.53 5.80
C SER A 174 22.73 -1.63 6.07
N GLY A 175 22.37 -2.89 5.74
CA GLY A 175 23.31 -4.01 5.70
C GLY A 175 24.17 -3.93 4.45
N SER A 176 25.42 -3.51 4.66
CA SER A 176 26.64 -3.71 3.85
C SER A 176 26.56 -4.72 2.69
N GLU A 177 26.86 -4.29 1.47
CA GLU A 177 27.61 -5.13 0.52
C GLU A 177 29.10 -4.73 0.57
N PRO A 178 30.03 -5.69 0.72
CA PRO A 178 31.47 -5.46 0.68
C PRO A 178 32.00 -5.07 -0.70
#